data_AF-A0A2D7ASV2-F1
#
_entry.id   AF-A0A2D7ASV2-F1
#
_cell.length_a   1.000
_cell.length_b   1.000
_cell.length_c   1.000
_cell.angle_alpha   90.00
_cell.angle_beta   90.00
_cell.angle_gamma   90.00
#
_symmetry.space_group_name_H-M   'P 1'
#
loop_
_entity.id
_entity.type
_entity.pdbx_description
1 polymer ?
#
loop_
_entity_poly.entity_id
_entity_poly.type
_entity_poly.pdbx_seq_one_letter_code
_entity_poly.pdbx_strand_id
1 'polypeptide(L)'
;MQKKNMNKESNDCGSIGIGAMIVFIALILVAAVASAVIIQTGEKLQQNAQQSGSDTQQEISGKISIITVWVGDTPTANNEEITMVFELAPGSEPMSNSAVFWSVICDDGAGTPAFADGDLTGATNLDTSAIVGGTFNPGETYMVDLNVGDAGNGCPPALNEEHSMIVTANGGGTTFETLSYVSTDRGDTIV
;
A
#
# COMPACT_ATOMS: atom_id res chain seq x y z
N MET A 1 79.78 50.49 -15.23
CA MET A 1 79.49 49.15 -14.65
C MET A 1 79.26 49.38 -13.16
N GLN A 2 78.18 49.02 -12.47
CA GLN A 2 77.11 48.03 -12.61
C GLN A 2 75.84 48.61 -11.95
N LYS A 3 74.66 48.49 -12.59
CA LYS A 3 73.37 48.77 -11.94
C LYS A 3 72.95 47.54 -11.12
N LYS A 4 72.67 47.75 -9.83
CA LYS A 4 72.15 46.75 -8.88
C LYS A 4 70.88 46.07 -9.41
N ASN A 5 71.01 44.81 -9.81
CA ASN A 5 69.91 43.88 -10.11
C ASN A 5 69.80 42.86 -8.95
N MET A 6 69.27 43.24 -7.78
CA MET A 6 69.07 42.28 -6.66
C MET A 6 67.76 42.52 -5.90
N ASN A 7 66.64 42.80 -6.60
CA ASN A 7 65.33 42.90 -5.92
C ASN A 7 64.12 42.51 -6.80
N LYS A 8 64.33 41.78 -7.89
CA LYS A 8 63.25 41.31 -8.78
C LYS A 8 62.85 39.87 -8.48
N GLU A 9 63.81 38.98 -8.20
CA GLU A 9 63.52 37.57 -7.90
C GLU A 9 62.79 37.35 -6.57
N SER A 10 63.08 38.16 -5.54
CA SER A 10 62.37 38.09 -4.24
C SER A 10 60.88 38.50 -4.34
N ASN A 11 60.57 39.49 -5.19
CA ASN A 11 59.20 39.94 -5.42
C ASN A 11 58.40 38.96 -6.30
N ASP A 12 59.08 38.20 -7.16
CA ASP A 12 58.46 37.18 -8.01
C ASP A 12 58.05 35.93 -7.21
N CYS A 13 58.84 35.53 -6.21
CA CYS A 13 58.42 34.49 -5.26
C CYS A 13 57.20 34.91 -4.42
N GLY A 14 57.09 36.19 -4.05
CA GLY A 14 55.93 36.73 -3.32
C GLY A 14 54.65 36.77 -4.15
N SER A 15 54.73 37.11 -5.44
CA SER A 15 53.58 37.12 -6.36
C SER A 15 53.05 35.70 -6.65
N ILE A 16 53.95 34.72 -6.79
CA ILE A 16 53.59 33.30 -6.95
C ILE A 16 52.86 32.76 -5.70
N GLY A 17 53.34 33.11 -4.50
CA GLY A 17 52.70 32.71 -3.24
C GLY A 17 51.27 33.23 -3.08
N ILE A 18 51.02 34.47 -3.50
CA ILE A 18 49.66 35.04 -3.50
C ILE A 18 48.77 34.30 -4.51
N GLY A 19 49.28 33.98 -5.71
CA GLY A 19 48.57 33.17 -6.69
C GLY A 19 48.20 31.77 -6.16
N ALA A 20 49.13 31.12 -5.47
CA ALA A 20 48.89 29.81 -4.86
C ALA A 20 47.81 29.87 -3.75
N MET A 21 47.82 30.92 -2.92
CA MET A 21 46.83 31.10 -1.85
C MET A 21 45.42 31.35 -2.41
N ILE A 22 45.30 32.09 -3.52
CA ILE A 22 44.01 32.32 -4.21
C ILE A 22 43.45 31.00 -4.75
N VAL A 23 44.27 30.18 -5.42
CA VAL A 23 43.84 28.88 -5.92
C VAL A 23 43.45 27.95 -4.77
N PHE A 24 44.19 27.98 -3.67
CA PHE A 24 43.87 27.18 -2.49
C PHE A 24 42.48 27.52 -1.91
N ILE A 25 42.16 28.81 -1.77
CA ILE A 25 40.84 29.24 -1.30
C ILE A 25 39.75 28.84 -2.30
N ALA A 26 39.99 29.02 -3.61
CA ALA A 26 39.03 28.63 -4.63
C ALA A 26 38.72 27.12 -4.59
N LEU A 27 39.73 26.28 -4.39
CA LEU A 27 39.57 24.82 -4.27
C LEU A 27 38.74 24.44 -3.03
N ILE A 28 38.95 25.12 -1.89
CA ILE A 28 38.16 24.90 -0.68
C ILE A 28 36.68 25.24 -0.93
N LEU A 29 36.39 26.34 -1.61
CA LEU A 29 35.01 26.74 -1.90
C LEU A 29 34.31 25.75 -2.84
N VAL A 30 35.00 25.27 -3.88
CA VAL A 30 34.47 24.23 -4.78
C VAL A 30 34.23 22.92 -4.02
N ALA A 31 35.17 22.51 -3.16
CA ALA A 31 35.02 21.31 -2.34
C ALA A 31 33.84 21.42 -1.35
N ALA A 32 33.59 22.61 -0.78
CA ALA A 32 32.47 22.84 0.12
C ALA A 32 31.12 22.67 -0.60
N VAL A 33 30.95 23.26 -1.79
CA VAL A 33 29.73 23.12 -2.59
C VAL A 33 29.52 21.67 -3.02
N ALA A 34 30.57 20.99 -3.48
CA ALA A 34 30.49 19.58 -3.87
C ALA A 34 30.08 18.70 -2.67
N SER A 35 30.65 18.93 -1.49
CA SER A 35 30.31 18.19 -0.27
C SER A 35 28.85 18.40 0.12
N ALA A 36 28.33 19.63 0.05
CA ALA A 36 26.94 19.92 0.36
C ALA A 36 25.96 19.16 -0.56
N VAL A 37 26.26 19.09 -1.86
CA VAL A 37 25.43 18.35 -2.82
C VAL A 37 25.50 16.84 -2.59
N ILE A 38 26.68 16.31 -2.27
CA ILE A 38 26.86 14.89 -1.93
C ILE A 38 26.04 14.53 -0.67
N ILE A 39 26.11 15.34 0.38
CA ILE A 39 25.35 15.14 1.61
C ILE A 39 23.85 15.19 1.32
N GLN A 40 23.38 16.23 0.63
CA GLN A 40 21.96 16.39 0.30
C GLN A 40 21.42 15.20 -0.51
N THR A 41 22.21 14.69 -1.46
CA THR A 41 21.82 13.52 -2.25
C THR A 41 21.79 12.27 -1.38
N GLY A 42 22.79 12.10 -0.51
CA GLY A 42 22.84 11.00 0.45
C GLY A 42 21.66 10.99 1.42
N GLU A 43 21.28 12.15 1.95
CA GLU A 43 20.11 12.31 2.84
C GLU A 43 18.81 12.01 2.11
N LYS A 44 18.63 12.53 0.89
CA LYS A 44 17.44 12.25 0.08
C LYS A 44 17.32 10.77 -0.24
N LEU A 45 18.43 10.11 -0.61
CA LEU A 45 18.44 8.67 -0.86
C LEU A 45 18.09 7.87 0.40
N GLN A 46 18.58 8.29 1.57
CA GLN A 46 18.24 7.65 2.84
C GLN A 46 16.76 7.83 3.20
N GLN A 47 16.20 9.03 3.05
CA GLN A 47 14.78 9.29 3.27
C GLN A 47 13.91 8.48 2.31
N ASN A 48 14.26 8.45 1.03
CA ASN A 48 13.55 7.63 0.04
C ASN A 48 13.63 6.14 0.37
N ALA A 49 14.79 5.65 0.82
CA ALA A 49 14.97 4.25 1.22
C ALA A 49 14.14 3.90 2.46
N GLN A 50 14.06 4.82 3.44
CA GLN A 50 13.21 4.65 4.63
C GLN A 50 11.73 4.67 4.26
N GLN A 51 11.30 5.61 3.41
CA GLN A 51 9.92 5.69 2.94
C GLN A 51 9.54 4.42 2.17
N SER A 52 10.33 4.00 1.19
CA SER A 52 10.08 2.77 0.43
C SER A 52 10.07 1.52 1.33
N GLY A 53 10.91 1.48 2.36
CA GLY A 53 10.89 0.43 3.37
C GLY A 53 9.61 0.42 4.20
N SER A 54 9.15 1.59 4.63
CA SER A 54 7.87 1.77 5.33
C SER A 54 6.69 1.37 4.46
N ASP A 55 6.65 1.84 3.20
CA ASP A 55 5.58 1.50 2.25
C ASP A 55 5.53 0.00 2.00
N THR A 56 6.69 -0.65 1.80
CA THR A 56 6.76 -2.11 1.62
C THR A 56 6.32 -2.86 2.88
N GLN A 57 6.68 -2.35 4.06
CA GLN A 57 6.23 -2.94 5.31
C GLN A 57 4.71 -2.82 5.46
N GLN A 58 4.13 -1.68 5.13
CA GLN A 58 2.68 -1.44 5.17
C GLN A 58 1.95 -2.31 4.15
N GLU A 59 2.47 -2.45 2.93
CA GLU A 59 1.90 -3.32 1.89
C GLU A 59 1.87 -4.80 2.34
N ILE A 60 2.96 -5.28 2.96
CA ILE A 60 3.06 -6.69 3.39
C ILE A 60 2.26 -6.93 4.68
N SER A 61 2.28 -5.98 5.62
CA SER A 61 1.69 -6.13 6.95
C SER A 61 0.21 -5.74 6.97
N GLY A 62 -0.24 -4.81 6.12
CA GLY A 62 -1.60 -4.29 6.06
C GLY A 62 -2.55 -5.10 5.17
N LYS A 63 -2.24 -6.36 4.87
CA LYS A 63 -3.13 -7.22 4.07
C LYS A 63 -4.24 -7.82 4.93
N ILE A 64 -5.38 -8.11 4.30
CA ILE A 64 -6.50 -8.83 4.92
C ILE A 64 -6.39 -10.32 4.55
N SER A 65 -6.40 -11.20 5.54
CA SER A 65 -6.43 -12.64 5.32
C SER A 65 -7.86 -13.13 5.38
N ILE A 66 -8.34 -13.71 4.28
CA ILE A 66 -9.66 -14.35 4.21
C ILE A 66 -9.50 -15.76 4.79
N ILE A 67 -10.34 -16.11 5.77
CA ILE A 67 -10.29 -17.42 6.44
C ILE A 67 -11.24 -18.39 5.74
N THR A 68 -12.48 -17.95 5.48
CA THR A 68 -13.49 -18.73 4.78
C THR A 68 -14.60 -17.81 4.29
N VAL A 69 -15.30 -18.26 3.25
CA VAL A 69 -16.45 -17.57 2.66
C VAL A 69 -17.55 -18.60 2.42
N TRP A 70 -18.79 -18.25 2.77
CA TRP A 70 -19.95 -19.11 2.56
C TRP A 70 -21.16 -18.32 2.05
N VAL A 71 -22.15 -19.04 1.52
CA VAL A 71 -23.39 -18.43 1.02
C VAL A 71 -24.20 -17.89 2.21
N GLY A 72 -24.42 -16.58 2.25
CA GLY A 72 -25.11 -15.87 3.34
C GLY A 72 -26.62 -16.05 3.32
N ASP A 73 -27.34 -15.22 4.09
CA ASP A 73 -28.80 -15.14 3.96
C ASP A 73 -29.17 -14.48 2.63
N THR A 74 -30.28 -14.90 2.04
CA THR A 74 -30.90 -14.21 0.90
C THR A 74 -32.17 -13.54 1.44
N PRO A 75 -32.07 -12.38 2.11
CA PRO A 75 -33.20 -11.78 2.81
C PRO A 75 -34.34 -11.35 1.87
N THR A 76 -34.08 -11.16 0.58
CA THR A 76 -35.10 -10.83 -0.45
C THR A 76 -34.62 -11.30 -1.83
N ALA A 77 -35.53 -11.54 -2.78
CA ALA A 77 -35.16 -11.75 -4.17
C ALA A 77 -34.39 -10.51 -4.69
N ASN A 78 -33.21 -10.71 -5.29
CA ASN A 78 -32.26 -9.67 -5.73
C ASN A 78 -31.41 -9.04 -4.60
N ASN A 79 -31.21 -9.74 -3.48
CA ASN A 79 -30.28 -9.33 -2.42
C ASN A 79 -29.57 -10.59 -1.91
N GLU A 80 -28.75 -11.18 -2.79
CA GLU A 80 -27.94 -12.35 -2.48
C GLU A 80 -26.68 -11.93 -1.73
N GLU A 81 -26.50 -12.42 -0.49
CA GLU A 81 -25.34 -12.11 0.32
C GLU A 81 -24.37 -13.29 0.38
N ILE A 82 -23.08 -13.00 0.42
CA ILE A 82 -22.03 -13.95 0.83
C ILE A 82 -21.42 -13.44 2.13
N THR A 83 -21.22 -14.35 3.07
CA THR A 83 -20.59 -14.01 4.34
C THR A 83 -19.12 -14.38 4.27
N MET A 84 -18.26 -13.43 4.61
CA MET A 84 -16.82 -13.61 4.69
C MET A 84 -16.37 -13.51 6.14
N VAL A 85 -15.50 -14.43 6.55
CA VAL A 85 -14.72 -14.30 7.77
C VAL A 85 -13.28 -13.99 7.42
N PHE A 86 -12.76 -12.94 8.03
CA PHE A 86 -11.42 -12.43 7.74
C PHE A 86 -10.72 -11.95 9.02
N GLU A 87 -9.40 -11.82 8.91
CA GLU A 87 -8.54 -11.23 9.94
C GLU A 87 -7.49 -10.32 9.31
N LEU A 88 -6.95 -9.40 10.10
CA LEU A 88 -5.78 -8.62 9.69
C LEU A 88 -4.53 -9.47 9.81
N ALA A 89 -3.60 -9.33 8.88
CA ALA A 89 -2.35 -10.06 8.93
C ALA A 89 -1.55 -9.77 10.23
N PRO A 90 -0.73 -10.73 10.69
CA PRO A 90 0.12 -10.49 11.84
C PRO A 90 1.06 -9.29 11.60
N GLY A 91 1.06 -8.34 12.53
CA GLY A 91 1.89 -7.14 12.43
C GLY A 91 1.26 -5.97 11.66
N SER A 92 -0.01 -6.08 11.22
CA SER A 92 -0.76 -4.91 10.73
C SER A 92 -0.89 -3.84 11.81
N GLU A 93 -0.95 -2.58 11.41
CA GLU A 93 -1.53 -1.54 12.25
C GLU A 93 -3.07 -1.61 12.19
N PRO A 94 -3.79 -1.14 13.22
CA PRO A 94 -5.24 -1.08 13.17
C PRO A 94 -5.75 -0.27 11.97
N MET A 95 -6.79 -0.77 11.30
CA MET A 95 -7.34 -0.16 10.09
C MET A 95 -8.83 0.15 10.23
N SER A 96 -9.27 1.30 9.72
CA SER A 96 -10.70 1.63 9.68
C SER A 96 -11.48 0.67 8.79
N ASN A 97 -12.70 0.33 9.16
CA ASN A 97 -13.59 -0.52 8.38
C ASN A 97 -14.00 0.10 7.03
N SER A 98 -14.04 1.43 6.96
CA SER A 98 -14.26 2.20 5.72
C SER A 98 -13.02 2.32 4.83
N ALA A 99 -11.87 1.86 5.31
CA ALA A 99 -10.60 1.91 4.58
C ALA A 99 -10.27 0.57 3.90
N VAL A 100 -11.15 -0.43 4.02
CA VAL A 100 -11.02 -1.71 3.34
C VAL A 100 -12.17 -1.85 2.35
N PHE A 101 -11.81 -2.14 1.09
CA PHE A 101 -12.75 -2.30 0.00
C PHE A 101 -12.73 -3.75 -0.48
N TRP A 102 -13.89 -4.24 -0.90
CA TRP A 102 -14.03 -5.53 -1.53
C TRP A 102 -14.67 -5.36 -2.90
N SER A 103 -14.33 -6.25 -3.82
CA SER A 103 -14.94 -6.33 -5.14
C SER A 103 -15.01 -7.78 -5.57
N VAL A 104 -16.17 -8.21 -6.03
CA VAL A 104 -16.40 -9.50 -6.66
C VAL A 104 -16.66 -9.25 -8.14
N ILE A 105 -15.96 -9.99 -8.99
CA ILE A 105 -16.03 -9.90 -10.45
C ILE A 105 -16.55 -11.22 -10.97
N CYS A 106 -17.56 -11.15 -11.84
CA CYS A 106 -18.21 -12.30 -12.47
C CYS A 106 -18.42 -12.07 -13.97
N ASP A 107 -18.61 -13.15 -14.71
CA ASP A 107 -19.05 -13.09 -16.10
C ASP A 107 -20.56 -13.35 -16.15
N ASP A 108 -21.34 -12.33 -16.47
CA ASP A 108 -22.80 -12.43 -16.58
C ASP A 108 -23.26 -12.99 -17.95
N GLY A 109 -22.32 -13.40 -18.80
CA GLY A 109 -22.60 -13.88 -20.15
C GLY A 109 -23.05 -12.79 -21.13
N ALA A 110 -23.04 -11.51 -20.73
CA ALA A 110 -23.39 -10.36 -21.57
C ALA A 110 -22.17 -9.80 -22.35
N GLY A 111 -20.99 -10.41 -22.19
CA GLY A 111 -19.75 -10.00 -22.86
C GLY A 111 -19.03 -8.82 -22.20
N THR A 112 -19.52 -8.34 -21.06
CA THR A 112 -18.85 -7.39 -20.17
C THR A 112 -18.88 -7.96 -18.75
N PRO A 113 -17.76 -8.02 -18.03
CA PRO A 113 -17.76 -8.54 -16.67
C PRO A 113 -18.63 -7.65 -15.77
N ALA A 114 -19.49 -8.29 -14.99
CA ALA A 114 -20.24 -7.64 -13.93
C ALA A 114 -19.38 -7.59 -12.65
N PHE A 115 -19.67 -6.63 -11.79
CA PHE A 115 -18.97 -6.44 -10.53
C PHE A 115 -19.95 -6.06 -9.43
N ALA A 116 -19.69 -6.57 -8.23
CA ALA A 116 -20.29 -6.12 -6.98
C ALA A 116 -19.16 -5.59 -6.09
N ASP A 117 -19.32 -4.41 -5.52
CA ASP A 117 -18.28 -3.78 -4.71
C ASP A 117 -18.85 -3.02 -3.52
N GLY A 118 -18.00 -2.79 -2.53
CA GLY A 118 -18.34 -2.03 -1.34
C GLY A 118 -17.16 -1.89 -0.40
N ASP A 119 -17.43 -1.37 0.79
CA ASP A 119 -16.48 -1.34 1.90
C ASP A 119 -16.86 -2.35 2.99
N LEU A 120 -16.02 -2.47 4.02
CA LEU A 120 -16.27 -3.35 5.15
C LEU A 120 -16.95 -2.64 6.33
N THR A 121 -17.65 -1.53 6.11
CA THR A 121 -18.35 -0.82 7.21
C THR A 121 -19.45 -1.66 7.85
N GLY A 122 -20.04 -2.60 7.10
CA GLY A 122 -20.99 -3.60 7.59
C GLY A 122 -20.38 -4.74 8.42
N ALA A 123 -19.06 -4.76 8.62
CA ALA A 123 -18.41 -5.82 9.38
C ALA A 123 -18.78 -5.79 10.88
N THR A 124 -18.87 -6.99 11.46
CA THR A 124 -19.19 -7.25 12.85
C THR A 124 -18.14 -8.18 13.48
N ASN A 125 -18.18 -8.32 14.81
CA ASN A 125 -17.47 -9.41 15.48
C ASN A 125 -18.16 -10.75 15.15
N LEU A 126 -17.48 -11.88 15.41
CA LEU A 126 -18.05 -13.22 15.18
C LEU A 126 -19.36 -13.49 15.95
N ASP A 127 -19.63 -12.74 17.01
CA ASP A 127 -20.87 -12.82 17.79
C ASP A 127 -21.98 -11.90 17.26
N THR A 128 -21.80 -11.29 16.08
CA THR A 128 -22.67 -10.29 15.44
C THR A 128 -22.73 -8.93 16.15
N SER A 129 -21.93 -8.72 17.20
CA SER A 129 -21.82 -7.42 17.87
C SER A 129 -21.10 -6.42 16.96
N ALA A 130 -21.58 -5.17 16.96
CA ALA A 130 -20.92 -4.08 16.24
C ALA A 130 -19.46 -3.89 16.71
N ILE A 131 -18.58 -3.57 15.76
CA ILE A 131 -17.17 -3.29 16.05
C ILE A 131 -17.08 -1.91 16.73
N VAL A 132 -16.60 -1.90 17.97
CA VAL A 132 -16.45 -0.66 18.74
C VAL A 132 -15.41 0.24 18.08
N GLY A 133 -15.84 1.42 17.62
CA GLY A 133 -14.96 2.39 16.96
C GLY A 133 -14.67 2.09 15.49
N GLY A 134 -15.31 1.06 14.90
CA GLY A 134 -15.21 0.77 13.46
C GLY A 134 -13.78 0.52 12.96
N THR A 135 -12.91 -0.03 13.81
CA THR A 135 -11.52 -0.30 13.49
C THR A 135 -11.23 -1.78 13.67
N PHE A 136 -10.60 -2.38 12.66
CA PHE A 136 -10.08 -3.73 12.73
C PHE A 136 -8.71 -3.75 13.41
N ASN A 137 -8.53 -4.66 14.37
CA ASN A 137 -7.27 -4.85 15.07
C ASN A 137 -6.59 -6.15 14.63
N PRO A 138 -5.25 -6.19 14.57
CA PRO A 138 -4.50 -7.41 14.27
C PRO A 138 -4.73 -8.48 15.35
N GLY A 139 -4.92 -9.73 14.94
CA GLY A 139 -5.13 -10.87 15.83
C GLY A 139 -6.58 -11.07 16.30
N GLU A 140 -7.50 -10.21 15.85
CA GLU A 140 -8.95 -10.40 16.01
C GLU A 140 -9.56 -10.85 14.69
N THR A 141 -10.61 -11.66 14.77
CA THR A 141 -11.34 -12.16 13.61
C THR A 141 -12.68 -11.45 13.49
N TYR A 142 -13.03 -11.04 12.27
CA TYR A 142 -14.25 -10.32 11.95
C TYR A 142 -15.07 -11.07 10.91
N MET A 143 -16.36 -10.75 10.86
CA MET A 143 -17.29 -11.30 9.89
C MET A 143 -18.02 -10.16 9.19
N VAL A 144 -18.28 -10.31 7.90
CA VAL A 144 -19.02 -9.33 7.10
C VAL A 144 -19.94 -10.04 6.13
N ASP A 145 -21.16 -9.52 6.00
CA ASP A 145 -22.10 -9.93 4.97
C ASP A 145 -21.96 -8.98 3.78
N LEU A 146 -21.56 -9.53 2.64
CA LEU A 146 -21.30 -8.82 1.40
C LEU A 146 -22.49 -9.04 0.48
N ASN A 147 -23.18 -7.96 0.12
CA ASN A 147 -24.27 -8.06 -0.84
C ASN A 147 -23.73 -8.15 -2.26
N VAL A 148 -23.80 -9.34 -2.86
CA VAL A 148 -23.35 -9.61 -4.23
C VAL A 148 -24.52 -9.64 -5.23
N GLY A 149 -25.75 -9.60 -4.75
CA GLY A 149 -26.95 -9.50 -5.57
C GLY A 149 -27.55 -8.10 -5.56
N ASP A 150 -27.60 -7.44 -6.71
CA ASP A 150 -28.40 -6.22 -6.87
C ASP A 150 -29.34 -6.37 -8.08
N ALA A 151 -30.43 -5.62 -8.08
CA ALA A 151 -31.46 -5.61 -9.11
C ALA A 151 -30.94 -4.99 -10.42
N GLY A 152 -30.12 -5.75 -11.15
CA GLY A 152 -29.68 -5.48 -12.51
C GLY A 152 -28.18 -5.56 -12.75
N ASN A 153 -27.35 -5.40 -11.71
CA ASN A 153 -25.89 -5.42 -11.78
C ASN A 153 -25.33 -6.05 -10.50
N GLY A 154 -24.94 -7.32 -10.54
CA GLY A 154 -24.34 -8.01 -9.40
C GLY A 154 -23.75 -9.34 -9.83
N CYS A 155 -23.09 -10.00 -8.88
CA CYS A 155 -22.50 -11.33 -9.04
C CYS A 155 -23.24 -12.33 -8.15
N PRO A 156 -24.53 -12.61 -8.41
CA PRO A 156 -25.30 -13.54 -7.59
C PRO A 156 -24.66 -14.94 -7.65
N PRO A 157 -24.58 -15.65 -6.51
CA PRO A 157 -24.01 -16.99 -6.47
C PRO A 157 -24.81 -17.94 -7.38
N ALA A 158 -24.13 -18.55 -8.34
CA ALA A 158 -24.72 -19.48 -9.30
C ALA A 158 -23.98 -20.82 -9.30
N LEU A 159 -24.73 -21.92 -9.40
CA LEU A 159 -24.18 -23.27 -9.27
C LEU A 159 -23.16 -23.59 -10.38
N ASN A 160 -21.97 -24.04 -9.98
CA ASN A 160 -20.82 -24.33 -10.85
C ASN A 160 -20.25 -23.11 -11.59
N GLU A 161 -20.49 -21.89 -11.12
CA GLU A 161 -19.79 -20.71 -11.59
C GLU A 161 -18.61 -20.36 -10.66
N GLU A 162 -17.63 -19.64 -11.21
CA GLU A 162 -16.47 -19.15 -10.48
C GLU A 162 -16.44 -17.62 -10.54
N HIS A 163 -16.36 -16.97 -9.38
CA HIS A 163 -16.19 -15.52 -9.29
C HIS A 163 -14.80 -15.19 -8.73
N SER A 164 -14.25 -14.05 -9.14
CA SER A 164 -12.98 -13.55 -8.61
C SER A 164 -13.27 -12.47 -7.58
N MET A 165 -12.81 -12.67 -6.35
CA MET A 165 -12.93 -11.72 -5.27
C MET A 165 -11.59 -11.05 -4.99
N ILE A 166 -11.63 -9.75 -4.79
CA ILE A 166 -10.49 -8.91 -4.48
C ILE A 166 -10.82 -8.11 -3.23
N VAL A 167 -9.96 -8.15 -2.22
CA VAL A 167 -10.06 -7.33 -1.02
C VAL A 167 -8.82 -6.46 -0.91
N THR A 168 -9.02 -5.15 -0.87
CA THR A 168 -7.94 -4.16 -0.86
C THR A 168 -8.04 -3.30 0.39
N ALA A 169 -6.95 -3.27 1.15
CA ALA A 169 -6.78 -2.38 2.29
C ALA A 169 -6.11 -1.06 1.85
N ASN A 170 -6.66 0.09 2.24
CA ASN A 170 -6.07 1.39 1.91
C ASN A 170 -4.76 1.59 2.68
N GLY A 171 -3.66 1.76 1.95
CA GLY A 171 -2.31 1.79 2.52
C GLY A 171 -1.79 0.41 2.95
N GLY A 172 -2.51 -0.66 2.59
CA GLY A 172 -2.12 -2.03 2.84
C GLY A 172 -2.16 -2.87 1.57
N GLY A 173 -2.05 -4.18 1.76
CA GLY A 173 -2.02 -5.14 0.65
C GLY A 173 -3.38 -5.43 0.03
N THR A 174 -3.33 -6.04 -1.15
CA THR A 174 -4.50 -6.63 -1.82
C THR A 174 -4.47 -8.16 -1.70
N THR A 175 -5.61 -8.76 -1.37
CA THR A 175 -5.82 -10.22 -1.34
C THR A 175 -6.77 -10.61 -2.46
N PHE A 176 -6.47 -11.73 -3.11
CA PHE A 176 -7.28 -12.30 -4.20
C PHE A 176 -7.75 -13.69 -3.78
N GLU A 177 -9.03 -13.96 -3.98
CA GLU A 177 -9.66 -15.25 -3.70
C GLU A 177 -10.59 -15.64 -4.84
N THR A 178 -10.65 -16.91 -5.19
CA THR A 178 -11.60 -17.41 -6.19
C THR A 178 -12.76 -18.08 -5.46
N LEU A 179 -13.97 -17.59 -5.69
CA LEU A 179 -15.20 -18.14 -5.13
C LEU A 179 -15.72 -19.23 -6.08
N SER A 180 -15.81 -20.47 -5.62
CA SER A 180 -16.36 -21.60 -6.40
C SER A 180 -17.64 -22.13 -5.77
N TYR A 181 -18.77 -21.97 -6.45
CA TYR A 181 -20.08 -22.30 -5.89
C TYR A 181 -20.44 -23.76 -6.21
N VAL A 182 -20.13 -24.67 -5.29
CA VAL A 182 -20.56 -26.10 -5.36
C VAL A 182 -22.04 -26.30 -5.05
N SER A 183 -22.62 -25.33 -4.35
CA SER A 183 -24.03 -25.26 -3.96
C SER A 183 -24.39 -23.79 -3.72
N THR A 184 -25.66 -23.46 -3.92
CA THR A 184 -26.22 -22.14 -3.61
C THR A 184 -27.10 -22.18 -2.36
N ASP A 185 -27.10 -23.30 -1.64
CA ASP A 185 -27.83 -23.43 -0.39
C ASP A 185 -27.13 -22.62 0.71
N ARG A 186 -27.93 -22.05 1.61
CA ARG A 186 -27.45 -21.17 2.67
C ARG A 186 -26.51 -21.92 3.61
N GLY A 187 -25.36 -21.30 3.91
CA GLY A 187 -24.34 -21.85 4.79
C GLY A 187 -23.37 -22.83 4.11
N ASP A 188 -23.55 -23.12 2.81
CA ASP A 188 -22.57 -23.91 2.08
C ASP A 188 -21.31 -23.09 1.81
N THR A 189 -20.17 -23.73 2.01
CA THR A 189 -18.85 -23.12 1.90
C THR A 189 -18.47 -22.97 0.42
N ILE A 190 -17.99 -21.79 0.08
CA ILE A 190 -17.59 -21.41 -1.29
C ILE A 190 -16.05 -21.43 -1.42
N VAL A 191 -15.35 -21.35 -0.28
CA VAL A 191 -13.88 -21.41 -0.10
C VAL A 191 -13.51 -22.23 1.13
#